data_AF-A0A416GG23-F1
#
_entry.id   AF-A0A416GG23-F1
#
_cell.length_a   1.000
_cell.length_b   1.000
_cell.length_c   1.000
_cell.angle_alpha   90.00
_cell.angle_beta   90.00
_cell.angle_gamma   90.00
#
_symmetry.space_group_name_H-M   'P 1'
#
loop_
_entity.id
_entity.type
_entity.pdbx_description
1 polymer ?
#
loop_
_entity_poly.entity_id
_entity_poly.type
_entity_poly.pdbx_seq_one_letter_code
_entity_poly.pdbx_strand_id
1 'polypeptide(L)'
;MLCVVILLVAGMSFALAQTNKAWNKDWSGRNSYGDARFVLTLNVDKKQALNEFNEASKCNGFLSVYMVEPSGYQSLLETYELHVQSVQGNTAVMTFKGGRDIDLGSGTCKAVLKNGRLQLMVTKGSQDVLFNKAQLK
;
A
#
# COMPACT_ATOMS: atom_id res chain seq x y z
N MET A 1 27.15 10.15 -29.38
CA MET A 1 26.78 10.44 -27.98
C MET A 1 25.26 10.48 -27.77
N LEU A 2 24.48 11.17 -28.60
CA LEU A 2 23.02 11.29 -28.44
C LEU A 2 22.27 9.94 -28.40
N CYS A 3 22.63 8.99 -29.27
CA CYS A 3 21.98 7.66 -29.31
C CYS A 3 22.24 6.82 -28.04
N VAL A 4 23.42 6.95 -27.44
CA VAL A 4 23.78 6.23 -26.20
C VAL A 4 22.97 6.79 -25.02
N VAL A 5 22.80 8.12 -24.96
CA VAL A 5 21.96 8.77 -23.94
C VAL A 5 20.49 8.36 -24.09
N ILE A 6 19.96 8.31 -25.32
CA ILE A 6 18.57 7.88 -25.58
C ILE A 6 18.35 6.43 -25.14
N LEU A 7 19.28 5.51 -25.46
CA LEU A 7 19.19 4.10 -25.06
C LEU A 7 19.24 3.90 -23.54
N LEU A 8 20.11 4.65 -22.85
CA LEU A 8 20.22 4.60 -21.39
C LEU A 8 18.96 5.13 -20.71
N VAL A 9 18.43 6.26 -21.17
CA VAL A 9 17.20 6.85 -20.62
C VAL A 9 16.01 5.92 -20.85
N ALA A 10 15.85 5.39 -22.06
CA ALA A 10 14.79 4.45 -22.37
C ALA A 10 14.89 3.19 -21.49
N GLY A 11 16.09 2.59 -21.38
CA GLY A 11 16.31 1.40 -20.56
C GLY A 11 15.94 1.58 -19.08
N MET A 12 16.30 2.73 -18.49
CA MET A 12 15.93 3.06 -17.11
C MET A 12 14.42 3.24 -16.95
N SER A 13 13.76 3.90 -17.90
CA SER A 13 12.30 4.05 -17.89
C SER A 13 11.57 2.71 -18.01
N PHE A 14 12.05 1.80 -18.85
CA PHE A 14 11.48 0.44 -18.96
C PHE A 14 11.67 -0.37 -17.68
N ALA A 15 12.85 -0.30 -17.05
CA ALA A 15 13.11 -0.98 -15.78
C ALA A 15 12.19 -0.47 -14.66
N LEU A 16 12.01 0.86 -14.54
CA LEU A 16 11.11 1.47 -13.56
C LEU A 16 9.64 1.10 -13.81
N ALA A 17 9.20 1.10 -15.06
CA ALA A 17 7.84 0.70 -15.41
C ALA A 17 7.58 -0.79 -15.12
N GLN A 18 8.57 -1.66 -15.34
CA GLN A 18 8.47 -3.08 -15.00
C GLN A 18 8.43 -3.31 -13.49
N THR A 19 9.22 -2.55 -12.70
CA THR A 19 9.16 -2.64 -11.25
C THR A 19 7.82 -2.16 -10.71
N ASN A 20 7.28 -1.04 -11.22
CA ASN A 20 6.02 -0.47 -10.73
C ASN A 20 4.81 -1.37 -11.03
N LYS A 21 4.81 -2.09 -12.16
CA LYS A 21 3.80 -3.13 -12.45
C LYS A 21 3.70 -4.20 -11.37
N ALA A 22 4.80 -4.54 -10.70
CA ALA A 22 4.78 -5.55 -9.64
C ALA A 22 4.09 -5.05 -8.35
N TRP A 23 4.00 -3.72 -8.16
CA TRP A 23 3.29 -3.07 -7.05
C TRP A 23 1.80 -2.88 -7.33
N ASN A 24 1.46 -2.56 -8.58
CA ASN A 24 0.13 -2.11 -9.00
C ASN A 24 -0.86 -3.27 -9.14
N LYS A 25 -1.53 -3.64 -8.06
CA LYS A 25 -2.57 -4.67 -8.01
C LYS A 25 -3.28 -4.67 -6.66
N ASP A 26 -4.23 -5.58 -6.53
CA ASP A 26 -4.78 -5.96 -5.23
C ASP A 26 -3.84 -6.93 -4.52
N TRP A 27 -3.73 -6.73 -3.22
CA TRP A 27 -2.91 -7.48 -2.29
C TRP A 27 -3.79 -7.97 -1.17
N SER A 28 -3.56 -9.20 -0.70
CA SER A 28 -4.30 -9.70 0.46
C SER A 28 -3.44 -10.55 1.38
N GLY A 29 -3.76 -10.53 2.66
CA GLY A 29 -2.99 -11.23 3.67
C GLY A 29 -3.78 -11.53 4.92
N ARG A 30 -3.17 -12.29 5.81
CA ARG A 30 -3.65 -12.52 7.18
C ARG A 30 -2.48 -12.39 8.13
N ASN A 31 -2.75 -12.05 9.37
CA ASN A 31 -1.74 -12.14 10.42
C ASN A 31 -1.47 -13.61 10.78
N SER A 32 -0.49 -13.84 11.65
CA SER A 32 -0.10 -15.20 12.09
C SER A 32 -1.19 -15.93 12.88
N TYR A 33 -2.08 -15.20 13.56
CA TYR A 33 -3.16 -15.76 14.36
C TYR A 33 -4.40 -16.11 13.52
N GLY A 34 -4.52 -15.55 12.31
CA GLY A 34 -5.60 -15.81 11.38
C GLY A 34 -6.90 -15.04 11.66
N ASP A 35 -6.93 -14.27 12.75
CA ASP A 35 -8.05 -13.44 13.24
C ASP A 35 -8.08 -12.03 12.64
N ALA A 36 -7.06 -11.65 11.87
CA ALA A 36 -7.06 -10.43 11.07
C ALA A 36 -6.76 -10.72 9.60
N ARG A 37 -7.56 -10.11 8.70
CA ARG A 37 -7.35 -10.12 7.26
C ARG A 37 -7.08 -8.70 6.76
N PHE A 38 -6.11 -8.59 5.87
CA PHE A 38 -5.70 -7.35 5.23
C PHE A 38 -6.05 -7.42 3.75
N VAL A 39 -6.65 -6.36 3.21
CA VAL A 39 -6.94 -6.21 1.78
C VAL A 39 -6.47 -4.83 1.36
N LEU A 40 -5.56 -4.78 0.39
CA LEU A 40 -4.98 -3.53 -0.11
C LEU A 40 -5.13 -3.46 -1.63
N THR A 41 -5.79 -2.43 -2.12
CA THR A 41 -5.70 -2.03 -3.53
C THR A 41 -4.64 -0.94 -3.65
N LEU A 42 -3.61 -1.14 -4.47
CA LEU A 42 -2.50 -0.19 -4.60
C LEU A 42 -2.18 0.12 -6.07
N ASN A 43 -1.97 1.40 -6.36
CA ASN A 43 -1.35 1.89 -7.58
C ASN A 43 -0.31 2.96 -7.24
N VAL A 44 0.98 2.64 -7.43
CA VAL A 44 2.07 3.56 -7.08
C VAL A 44 2.28 4.67 -8.12
N ASP A 45 1.76 4.50 -9.34
CA ASP A 45 1.91 5.47 -10.44
C ASP A 45 0.75 6.48 -10.49
N LYS A 46 -0.41 6.12 -9.97
CA LYS A 46 -1.65 6.89 -10.10
C LYS A 46 -2.40 7.00 -8.77
N LYS A 47 -2.84 8.21 -8.47
CA LYS A 47 -3.85 8.45 -7.43
C LYS A 47 -5.25 8.29 -8.00
N GLN A 48 -6.14 7.66 -7.25
CA GLN A 48 -7.54 7.49 -7.59
C GLN A 48 -8.41 7.85 -6.37
N ALA A 49 -9.58 8.43 -6.62
CA ALA A 49 -10.58 8.61 -5.58
C ALA A 49 -11.49 7.37 -5.58
N LEU A 50 -11.93 6.91 -4.40
CA LEU A 50 -13.01 5.91 -4.31
C LEU A 50 -14.33 6.47 -4.85
N ASN A 51 -14.54 7.77 -4.66
CA ASN A 51 -15.69 8.50 -5.17
C ASN A 51 -15.22 9.45 -6.27
N GLU A 52 -15.69 9.24 -7.50
CA GLU A 52 -15.35 10.05 -8.66
C GLU A 52 -15.73 11.54 -8.53
N PHE A 53 -16.62 11.87 -7.59
CA PHE A 53 -17.04 13.24 -7.28
C PHE A 53 -16.26 13.88 -6.14
N ASN A 54 -15.35 13.15 -5.48
CA ASN A 54 -14.51 13.67 -4.40
C ASN A 54 -13.03 13.71 -4.82
N GLU A 55 -12.67 14.79 -5.49
CA GLU A 55 -11.29 15.06 -5.93
C GLU A 55 -10.30 15.23 -4.76
N ALA A 56 -10.80 15.59 -3.57
CA ALA A 56 -9.97 15.78 -2.38
C ALA A 56 -9.53 14.47 -1.70
N SER A 57 -10.14 13.33 -2.03
CA SER A 57 -9.82 12.00 -1.46
C SER A 57 -8.93 11.13 -2.36
N LYS A 58 -8.26 11.73 -3.35
CA LYS A 58 -7.34 11.00 -4.24
C LYS A 58 -6.15 10.44 -3.47
N CYS A 59 -6.03 9.12 -3.41
CA CYS A 59 -4.89 8.44 -2.82
C CYS A 59 -4.37 7.32 -3.75
N ASN A 60 -3.21 6.76 -3.43
CA ASN A 60 -2.59 5.69 -4.22
C ASN A 60 -3.18 4.31 -3.90
N GLY A 61 -3.86 4.16 -2.76
CA GLY A 61 -4.44 2.89 -2.39
C GLY A 61 -5.21 2.92 -1.09
N PHE A 62 -6.02 1.89 -0.86
CA PHE A 62 -6.82 1.72 0.34
C PHE A 62 -6.50 0.37 0.96
N LEU A 63 -6.18 0.38 2.25
CA LEU A 63 -5.94 -0.81 3.05
C LEU A 63 -7.07 -1.01 4.04
N SER A 64 -7.86 -2.06 3.86
CA SER A 64 -8.89 -2.45 4.80
C SER A 64 -8.42 -3.59 5.70
N VAL A 65 -8.67 -3.45 6.99
CA VAL A 65 -8.38 -4.45 8.03
C VAL A 65 -9.69 -5.02 8.52
N TYR A 66 -9.84 -6.34 8.43
CA TYR A 66 -11.00 -7.06 8.88
C TYR A 66 -10.64 -7.95 10.07
N MET A 67 -11.51 -8.00 11.07
CA MET A 67 -11.52 -9.08 12.05
C MET A 67 -12.14 -10.32 11.40
N VAL A 68 -11.59 -11.50 11.69
CA VAL A 68 -12.12 -12.79 11.26
C VAL A 68 -12.53 -13.59 12.50
N GLU A 69 -13.82 -13.85 12.63
CA GLU A 69 -14.36 -14.66 13.72
C GLU A 69 -14.07 -16.16 13.51
N PRO A 70 -14.14 -17.01 14.56
CA PRO A 70 -14.03 -18.46 14.41
C PRO A 70 -15.02 -19.06 13.40
N SER A 71 -16.19 -18.44 13.24
CA SER A 71 -17.21 -18.79 12.24
C SER A 71 -16.77 -18.55 10.79
N GLY A 72 -15.69 -17.79 10.58
CA GLY A 72 -15.24 -17.29 9.27
C GLY A 72 -15.89 -15.97 8.86
N TYR A 73 -16.83 -15.45 9.66
CA TYR A 73 -17.44 -14.14 9.46
C TYR A 73 -16.38 -13.03 9.55
N GLN A 74 -16.55 -11.99 8.73
CA GLN A 74 -15.59 -10.90 8.59
C GLN A 74 -16.24 -9.55 8.87
N SER A 75 -15.67 -8.81 9.82
CA SER A 75 -16.11 -7.46 10.20
C SER A 75 -15.02 -6.45 9.86
N LEU A 76 -15.36 -5.39 9.11
CA LEU A 76 -14.42 -4.30 8.84
C LEU A 76 -14.10 -3.56 10.13
N LEU A 77 -12.83 -3.48 10.50
CA LEU A 77 -12.37 -2.73 11.67
C LEU A 77 -11.98 -1.31 11.28
N GLU A 78 -11.14 -1.18 10.23
CA GLU A 78 -10.57 0.10 9.82
C GLU A 78 -10.17 0.08 8.35
N THR A 79 -10.24 1.25 7.71
CA THR A 79 -9.70 1.49 6.38
C THR A 79 -8.70 2.64 6.45
N TYR A 80 -7.53 2.43 5.84
CA TYR A 80 -6.48 3.43 5.71
C TYR A 80 -6.34 3.87 4.27
N GLU A 81 -6.28 5.19 4.06
CA GLU A 81 -5.86 5.80 2.80
C GLU A 81 -4.33 5.84 2.74
N LEU A 82 -3.74 5.39 1.64
CA LEU A 82 -2.29 5.37 1.43
C LEU A 82 -1.89 6.35 0.33
N HIS A 83 -0.91 7.19 0.61
CA HIS A 83 -0.29 8.07 -0.38
C HIS A 83 1.18 7.71 -0.54
N VAL A 84 1.57 7.38 -1.76
CA VAL A 84 2.97 7.03 -2.09
C VAL A 84 3.79 8.31 -2.13
N GLN A 85 4.86 8.32 -1.33
CA GLN A 85 5.82 9.41 -1.27
C GLN A 85 7.05 9.12 -2.13
N SER A 86 7.51 7.88 -2.15
CA SER A 86 8.58 7.43 -3.03
C SER A 86 8.52 5.93 -3.27
N VAL A 87 9.03 5.51 -4.43
CA VAL A 87 9.31 4.11 -4.77
C VAL A 87 10.76 4.04 -5.24
N GLN A 88 11.55 3.17 -4.61
CA GLN A 88 12.95 2.91 -4.94
C GLN A 88 13.16 1.41 -5.05
N GLY A 89 13.11 0.89 -6.28
CA GLY A 89 13.17 -0.53 -6.58
C GLY A 89 12.08 -1.32 -5.85
N ASN A 90 12.50 -2.12 -4.87
CA ASN A 90 11.63 -3.00 -4.09
C ASN A 90 11.14 -2.39 -2.76
N THR A 91 11.37 -1.09 -2.55
CA THR A 91 10.87 -0.37 -1.36
C THR A 91 9.98 0.80 -1.77
N ALA A 92 8.84 0.95 -1.09
CA ALA A 92 8.01 2.14 -1.17
C ALA A 92 7.87 2.77 0.21
N VAL A 93 7.87 4.10 0.28
CA VAL A 93 7.51 4.86 1.48
C VAL A 93 6.17 5.53 1.23
N MET A 94 5.22 5.33 2.13
CA MET A 94 3.86 5.84 2.04
C MET A 94 3.48 6.57 3.32
N THR A 95 2.67 7.62 3.19
CA THR A 95 1.90 8.13 4.32
C THR A 95 0.56 7.42 4.36
N PHE A 96 0.03 7.19 5.56
CA PHE A 96 -1.29 6.63 5.76
C PHE A 96 -2.16 7.54 6.61
N LYS A 97 -3.47 7.49 6.38
CA LYS A 97 -4.50 8.20 7.14
C LYS A 97 -5.67 7.25 7.41
N GLY A 98 -6.07 7.13 8.68
CA GLY A 98 -7.29 6.41 9.08
C GLY A 98 -8.55 7.12 8.58
N GLY A 99 -9.56 6.34 8.18
CA GLY A 99 -10.78 6.84 7.56
C GLY A 99 -11.81 7.46 8.52
N ARG A 100 -11.70 7.25 9.84
CA ARG A 100 -12.60 7.86 10.83
C ARG A 100 -11.86 8.94 11.61
N ASP A 101 -12.52 10.06 11.92
CA ASP A 101 -11.92 11.16 12.71
C ASP A 101 -11.55 10.73 14.14
N ILE A 102 -12.12 9.63 14.64
CA ILE A 102 -11.78 9.02 15.94
C ILE A 102 -10.59 8.05 15.84
N ASP A 103 -10.19 7.67 14.63
CA ASP A 103 -9.10 6.73 14.40
C ASP A 103 -7.76 7.47 14.43
N LEU A 104 -6.94 7.15 15.43
CA LEU A 104 -5.65 7.80 15.69
C LEU A 104 -4.54 7.38 14.70
N GLY A 105 -4.88 6.64 13.64
CA GLY A 105 -3.93 6.02 12.74
C GLY A 105 -3.53 6.91 11.57
N SER A 106 -2.76 7.97 11.82
CA SER A 106 -2.03 8.67 10.75
C SER A 106 -0.52 8.54 10.94
N GLY A 107 0.22 8.44 9.85
CA GLY A 107 1.66 8.28 9.94
C GLY A 107 2.34 7.94 8.62
N THR A 108 3.49 7.30 8.75
CA THR A 108 4.32 6.83 7.64
C THR A 108 4.57 5.34 7.80
N CYS A 109 4.48 4.62 6.68
CA CYS A 109 4.85 3.22 6.60
C CYS A 109 5.83 2.99 5.44
N LYS A 110 6.68 2.00 5.62
CA LYS A 110 7.54 1.43 4.59
C LYS A 110 6.91 0.12 4.11
N ALA A 111 6.79 -0.03 2.80
CA ALA A 111 6.44 -1.28 2.16
C ALA A 111 7.65 -1.88 1.45
N VAL A 112 7.85 -3.18 1.57
CA VAL A 112 8.93 -3.92 0.89
C VAL A 112 8.32 -5.04 0.05
N LEU A 113 8.61 -5.02 -1.26
CA LEU A 113 8.23 -6.07 -2.19
C LEU A 113 9.35 -7.10 -2.29
N LYS A 114 9.10 -8.32 -1.81
CA LYS A 114 10.09 -9.41 -1.85
C LYS A 114 9.40 -10.72 -2.20
N ASN A 115 9.91 -11.42 -3.21
CA ASN A 115 9.40 -12.73 -3.65
C ASN A 115 7.88 -12.73 -3.91
N GLY A 116 7.37 -11.67 -4.55
CA GLY A 116 5.96 -11.52 -4.85
C GLY A 116 5.06 -11.21 -3.65
N ARG A 117 5.64 -10.88 -2.48
CA ARG A 117 4.91 -10.51 -1.26
C ARG A 117 5.22 -9.08 -0.84
N LEU A 118 4.21 -8.41 -0.31
CA LEU A 118 4.33 -7.07 0.27
C LEU A 118 4.44 -7.15 1.79
N GLN A 119 5.47 -6.55 2.38
CA GLN A 119 5.60 -6.40 3.82
C GLN A 119 5.40 -4.94 4.21
N LEU A 120 4.41 -4.64 5.04
CA LEU A 120 4.13 -3.29 5.53
C LEU A 120 4.71 -3.08 6.92
N MET A 121 5.39 -1.97 7.15
CA MET A 121 5.99 -1.62 8.44
C MET A 121 5.70 -0.16 8.77
N VAL A 122 5.08 0.10 9.91
CA VAL A 122 4.90 1.48 10.38
C VAL A 122 6.24 2.00 10.88
N THR A 123 6.66 3.17 10.38
CA THR A 123 7.93 3.80 10.73
C THR A 123 7.75 5.02 11.62
N LYS A 124 6.57 5.65 11.60
CA LYS A 124 6.18 6.79 12.45
C LYS A 124 4.66 6.89 12.48
N GLY A 125 4.05 7.16 13.64
CA GLY A 125 2.59 7.29 13.79
C GLY A 125 2.12 6.75 15.14
N SER A 126 0.82 6.55 15.29
CA SER A 126 0.24 5.88 16.47
C SER A 126 0.79 4.45 16.64
N GLN A 127 0.92 4.00 17.88
CA GLN A 127 1.39 2.64 18.18
C GLN A 127 0.35 1.56 17.85
N ASP A 128 -0.93 1.92 17.77
CA ASP A 128 -2.06 0.98 17.65
C ASP A 128 -2.49 0.70 16.19
N VAL A 129 -1.61 0.96 15.22
CA VAL A 129 -1.92 0.77 13.80
C VAL A 129 -2.00 -0.71 13.44
N LEU A 130 -3.19 -1.17 13.06
CA LEU A 130 -3.53 -2.59 12.96
C LEU A 130 -2.79 -3.36 11.86
N PHE A 131 -2.29 -2.66 10.83
CA PHE A 131 -1.57 -3.29 9.73
C PHE A 131 -0.04 -3.36 9.92
N ASN A 132 0.49 -2.91 11.06
CA ASN A 132 1.93 -2.97 11.28
C ASN A 132 2.43 -4.42 11.17
N LYS A 133 3.49 -4.63 10.36
CA LYS A 133 4.06 -5.94 10.03
C LYS A 133 3.14 -6.84 9.18
N ALA A 134 2.07 -6.30 8.59
CA ALA A 134 1.22 -7.06 7.69
C ALA A 134 2.00 -7.61 6.49
N GLN A 135 1.71 -8.86 6.12
CA GLN A 135 2.27 -9.53 4.96
C GLN A 135 1.17 -9.87 3.97
N LEU A 136 1.31 -9.39 2.73
CA LEU A 136 0.32 -9.55 1.67
C LEU A 136 0.91 -10.30 0.47
N LYS A 137 0.06 -10.99 -0.27
CA LYS A 137 0.37 -11.70 -1.53
C LYS A 137 -0.50 -11.17 -2.67
#